data_AF-A0A3N4JJ14-F1
#
_entry.id   AF-A0A3N4JJ14-F1
#
_cell.length_a   1.000
_cell.length_b   1.000
_cell.length_c   1.000
_cell.angle_alpha   90.00
_cell.angle_beta   90.00
_cell.angle_gamma   90.00
#
_symmetry.space_group_name_H-M   'P 1'
#
loop_
_entity.id
_entity.type
_entity.pdbx_description
1 polymer ?
#
loop_
_entity_poly.entity_id
_entity_poly.type
_entity_poly.pdbx_seq_one_letter_code
_entity_poly.pdbx_strand_id
1 'polypeptide(L)' 'MSATNTPCTHKAVWIKYADQRLIDGMLSQCEKGKKLDNGFKKEVWQEIMEEFNKGVIEE' A
#
# COMPACT_ATOMS: atom_id res chain seq x y z
N MET A 1 -18.37 -14.69 30.04
CA MET A 1 -17.56 -14.90 28.84
C MET A 1 -17.59 -13.60 28.06
N SER A 2 -16.57 -12.75 28.17
CA SER A 2 -16.57 -11.42 27.54
C SER A 2 -15.46 -11.39 26.50
N ALA A 3 -15.85 -11.43 25.22
CA ALA A 3 -14.94 -11.32 24.09
C ALA A 3 -14.39 -9.89 24.03
N THR A 4 -13.12 -9.71 24.40
CA THR A 4 -12.42 -8.45 24.12
C THR A 4 -12.01 -8.48 22.66
N ASN A 5 -12.74 -7.72 21.85
CA ASN A 5 -12.49 -7.49 20.43
C ASN A 5 -11.15 -6.75 20.27
N THR A 6 -10.05 -7.50 20.24
CA THR A 6 -8.73 -6.99 19.85
C THR A 6 -8.83 -6.50 18.41
N PRO A 7 -8.42 -5.25 18.08
CA PRO A 7 -8.29 -4.85 16.68
C PRO A 7 -7.27 -5.79 16.05
N CYS A 8 -7.70 -6.65 15.13
CA CYS A 8 -6.79 -7.44 14.32
C CYS A 8 -5.91 -6.45 13.56
N THR A 9 -4.70 -6.23 14.06
CA THR A 9 -3.66 -5.51 13.35
C THR A 9 -3.19 -6.45 12.24
N HIS A 10 -3.95 -6.49 11.14
CA HIS A 10 -3.53 -7.17 9.92
C HIS A 10 -2.27 -6.47 9.44
N LYS A 11 -1.11 -6.98 9.86
CA LYS A 11 0.18 -6.60 9.29
C LYS A 11 0.12 -7.00 7.82
N ALA A 12 0.54 -6.10 6.93
CA ALA A 12 0.71 -6.43 5.53
C ALA A 12 1.62 -7.67 5.44
N VAL A 13 1.07 -8.79 4.94
CA VAL A 13 1.84 -9.99 4.67
C VAL A 13 2.55 -9.73 3.35
N TRP A 14 3.87 -9.56 3.42
CA TRP A 14 4.71 -9.41 2.24
C TRP A 14 4.81 -10.78 1.54
N ILE A 15 3.94 -11.03 0.58
CA ILE A 15 4.00 -12.19 -0.31
C ILE A 15 5.00 -11.87 -1.44
N LYS A 16 5.62 -12.88 -2.07
CA LYS A 16 6.60 -12.74 -3.18
C LYS A 16 6.15 -11.91 -4.40
N TYR A 17 4.88 -11.51 -4.45
CA TYR A 17 4.32 -10.64 -5.51
C TYR A 17 3.91 -9.26 -4.99
N ALA A 18 3.91 -9.05 -3.67
CA ALA A 18 3.52 -7.80 -3.03
C ALA A 18 4.58 -6.71 -3.24
N ASP A 19 5.85 -7.10 -3.24
CA ASP A 19 6.98 -6.25 -3.60
C ASP A 19 6.89 -5.76 -5.06
N GLN A 20 6.58 -6.63 -6.02
CA GLN A 20 6.37 -6.23 -7.42
C GLN A 20 5.21 -5.24 -7.54
N ARG A 21 4.08 -5.53 -6.90
CA ARG A 21 2.89 -4.66 -6.95
C ARG A 21 3.14 -3.29 -6.32
N LEU A 22 3.96 -3.23 -5.26
CA LEU A 22 4.39 -1.97 -4.66
C LEU A 22 5.30 -1.18 -5.62
N ILE A 23 6.27 -1.84 -6.25
CA ILE A 23 7.19 -1.22 -7.21
C ILE A 23 6.41 -0.66 -8.41
N ASP A 24 5.44 -1.41 -8.94
CA ASP A 24 4.59 -0.98 -10.06
C ASP A 24 3.76 0.27 -9.69
N GLY A 25 3.22 0.31 -8.46
CA GLY A 25 2.52 1.48 -7.94
C GLY A 25 3.44 2.71 -7.80
N MET A 26 4.66 2.52 -7.29
CA MET A 26 5.67 3.58 -7.21
C MET A 26 6.10 4.08 -8.59
N LEU A 27 6.25 3.17 -9.56
CA LEU A 27 6.63 3.49 -10.93
C LEU A 27 5.53 4.30 -11.64
N SER A 28 4.27 3.87 -11.54
CA SER A 28 3.10 4.58 -12.09
C SER A 28 3.00 6.02 -11.58
N GLN A 29 3.29 6.25 -10.29
CA GLN A 29 3.28 7.60 -9.72
C GLN A 29 4.51 8.43 -10.14
N CYS A 30 5.66 7.80 -10.41
CA CYS A 30 6.82 8.47 -10.98
C CYS A 30 6.57 8.93 -12.42
N GLU A 31 5.99 8.08 -13.25
CA GLU A 31 5.64 8.40 -14.65
C GLU A 31 4.61 9.53 -14.76
N LYS A 32 3.67 9.61 -13.81
CA LYS A 32 2.69 10.71 -13.72
C LYS A 32 3.30 12.05 -13.25
N GLY A 33 4.61 12.11 -13.03
CA GLY A 33 5.29 13.33 -12.56
C GLY A 33 4.99 13.69 -11.11
N LYS A 34 4.42 12.76 -10.32
CA LYS A 34 4.13 12.98 -8.90
C LYS A 34 5.32 12.69 -7.97
N LYS A 35 6.49 12.38 -8.53
CA LYS A 35 7.76 12.27 -7.80
C LYS A 35 8.32 13.67 -7.54
N LEU A 36 8.39 14.06 -6.27
CA LEU A 36 9.17 15.22 -5.83
C LEU A 36 10.65 14.82 -5.83
N ASP A 37 11.56 15.77 -6.07
CA ASP A 37 13.01 15.53 -6.26
C ASP A 37 13.61 14.39 -5.40
N ASN A 38 13.24 14.33 -4.11
CA ASN A 38 13.76 13.34 -3.16
C ASN A 38 12.74 12.30 -2.65
N GLY A 39 11.51 12.26 -3.15
CA GLY A 39 10.52 11.28 -2.69
C GLY A 39 9.06 11.57 -3.08
N PHE A 40 8.14 10.76 -2.55
CA PHE A 40 6.71 10.95 -2.74
C PHE A 40 6.15 11.90 -1.67
N LYS A 41 5.24 12.80 -2.07
CA LYS A 41 4.41 13.53 -1.10
C LYS A 41 3.58 12.54 -0.29
N LYS A 42 3.22 12.91 0.94
CA LYS A 42 2.36 12.10 1.81
C LYS A 42 1.07 11.66 1.11
N GLU A 43 0.47 12.55 0.33
CA GLU A 43 -0.75 12.28 -0.46
C GLU A 43 -0.53 11.17 -1.49
N VAL A 44 0.57 11.25 -2.24
CA VAL A 44 0.93 10.26 -3.26
C VAL A 44 1.26 8.91 -2.60
N TRP A 45 1.92 8.94 -1.45
CA TRP A 45 2.19 7.73 -0.68
C TRP A 45 0.90 7.09 -0.15
N GLN A 46 -0.10 7.89 0.27
CA GLN A 46 -1.41 7.37 0.64
C GLN A 46 -2.14 6.74 -0.55
N GLU A 47 -2.10 7.38 -1.73
CA GLU A 47 -2.67 6.81 -2.96
C GLU A 47 -2.02 5.46 -3.30
N ILE A 48 -0.69 5.34 -3.22
CA ILE A 48 0.05 4.08 -3.45
C ILE A 48 -0.42 2.99 -2.47
N MET A 49 -0.57 3.34 -1.18
CA MET A 49 -1.00 2.39 -0.15
C MET A 49 -2.47 1.98 -0.31
N GLU A 50 -3.35 2.88 -0.74
CA GLU A 50 -4.76 2.58 -1.03
C GLU A 50 -4.88 1.63 -2.23
N GLU A 51 -4.15 1.89 -3.33
CA GLU A 51 -4.10 0.99 -4.48
C GLU A 51 -3.52 -0.39 -4.12
N PHE A 52 -2.46 -0.40 -3.30
CA PHE A 52 -1.83 -1.63 -2.81
C PHE A 52 -2.80 -2.46 -1.96
N ASN A 53 -3.50 -1.84 -1.01
CA ASN A 53 -4.42 -2.52 -0.10
C ASN A 53 -5.73 -2.96 -0.79
N LYS A 54 -6.16 -2.27 -1.86
CA LYS A 54 -7.35 -2.66 -2.62
C LYS A 54 -7.24 -4.06 -3.22
N GLY A 55 -6.03 -4.47 -3.60
CA GLY A 55 -5.76 -5.80 -4.16
C GLY A 55 -5.76 -6.96 -3.15
N VAL A 56 -5.86 -6.69 -1.85
CA VAL A 56 -5.84 -7.70 -0.77
C VAL A 56 -7.26 -8.06 -0.30
N ILE A 57 -8.29 -7.33 -0.75
CA ILE A 57 -9.69 -7.51 -0.33
C ILE A 57 -10.49 -8.40 -1.32
N GLU A 58 -9.94 -8.69 -2.50
CA GLU A 58 -10.53 -9.62 -3.47
C GLU A 58 -9.79 -10.97 -3.47
N GLU A 59 -9.95 -11.74 -2.39
CA GLU A 59 -9.80 -13.21 -2.40
C GLU A 59 -10.85 -13.85 -1.50
#